data_AF-A0A099ZV68-F1
#
_entry.id   AF-A0A099ZV68-F1
#
_cell.length_a   1.000
_cell.length_b   1.000
_cell.length_c   1.000
_cell.angle_alpha   90.00
_cell.angle_beta   90.00
_cell.angle_gamma   90.00
#
_symmetry.space_group_name_H-M   'P 1'
#
loop_
_entity.id
_entity.type
_entity.pdbx_description
1 polymer ?
#
loop_
_entity_poly.entity_id
_entity_poly.type
_entity_poly.pdbx_seq_one_letter_code
_entity_poly.pdbx_strand_id
1 'polypeptide(L)'
;PWVEEEWAREHLGKLDTHKSMGPDGMHPRVLQELAEVIAKPLSIIFERSWRTGEVPEDWKKANVTPVFKTGKKEDPGNYRPVSLTSVPGKVMERLILAVVSRHVEDKKVL
;
A
#
# COMPACT_ATOMS: atom_id res chain seq x y z
N PRO A 1 9.32 -6.11 13.74
CA PRO A 1 8.13 -5.38 14.21
C PRO A 1 6.99 -6.37 14.39
N TRP A 2 6.47 -6.47 15.61
CA TRP A 2 5.17 -7.09 15.81
C TRP A 2 4.14 -6.16 15.15
N VAL A 3 3.40 -6.66 14.16
CA VAL A 3 2.38 -5.83 13.50
C VAL A 3 1.13 -5.93 14.35
N GLU A 4 0.94 -4.95 15.21
CA GLU A 4 -0.21 -4.90 16.08
C GLU A 4 -1.47 -4.61 15.27
N GLU A 5 -2.57 -5.26 15.65
CA GLU A 5 -3.89 -5.01 15.08
C GLU A 5 -4.31 -3.54 15.21
N GLU A 6 -3.96 -2.91 16.34
CA GLU A 6 -4.21 -1.50 16.57
C GLU A 6 -3.47 -0.61 15.57
N TRP A 7 -2.21 -0.94 15.27
CA TRP A 7 -1.45 -0.24 14.23
C TRP A 7 -2.13 -0.36 12.87
N ALA A 8 -2.55 -1.57 12.49
CA ALA A 8 -3.26 -1.78 11.22
C ALA A 8 -4.55 -0.97 11.16
N ARG A 9 -5.37 -1.03 12.22
CA ARG A 9 -6.62 -0.28 12.33
C ARG A 9 -6.43 1.23 12.20
N GLU A 10 -5.46 1.79 12.91
CA GLU A 10 -5.14 3.22 12.86
C GLU A 10 -4.76 3.66 11.43
N HIS A 11 -3.96 2.85 10.73
CA HIS A 11 -3.51 3.16 9.38
C HIS A 11 -4.61 2.99 8.33
N LEU A 12 -5.50 2.01 8.51
CA LEU A 12 -6.70 1.86 7.70
C LEU A 12 -7.66 3.05 7.89
N GLY A 13 -7.82 3.52 9.12
CA GLY A 13 -8.62 4.69 9.46
C GLY A 13 -8.15 5.98 8.77
N LYS A 14 -6.87 6.07 8.40
CA LYS A 14 -6.26 7.24 7.74
C LYS A 14 -6.17 7.13 6.20
N LEU A 15 -6.81 6.13 5.60
CA LEU A 15 -6.82 5.98 4.14
C LEU A 15 -7.55 7.14 3.46
N ASP A 16 -7.02 7.58 2.30
CA ASP A 16 -7.74 8.52 1.45
C ASP A 16 -8.78 7.76 0.62
N THR A 17 -10.07 7.99 0.93
CA THR A 17 -11.19 7.28 0.31
C THR A 17 -11.44 7.64 -1.14
N HIS A 18 -10.75 8.65 -1.67
CA HIS A 18 -10.84 9.08 -3.08
C HIS A 18 -9.77 8.44 -3.96
N LYS A 19 -8.90 7.58 -3.41
CA LYS A 19 -7.91 6.83 -4.19
C LYS A 19 -8.55 5.61 -4.86
N SER A 20 -7.98 5.22 -6.00
CA SER A 20 -8.39 4.01 -6.73
C SER A 20 -7.93 2.73 -6.04
N MET A 21 -8.69 1.65 -6.25
CA MET A 21 -8.31 0.29 -5.85
C MET A 21 -7.18 -0.27 -6.73
N GLY A 22 -6.45 -1.24 -6.18
CA GLY A 22 -5.47 -2.03 -6.92
C GLY A 22 -6.10 -3.23 -7.66
N PRO A 23 -5.26 -4.16 -8.15
CA PRO A 23 -5.71 -5.39 -8.80
C PRO A 23 -6.51 -6.33 -7.88
N ASP A 24 -6.38 -6.15 -6.57
CA ASP A 24 -7.07 -6.92 -5.53
C ASP A 24 -8.53 -6.52 -5.32
N GLY A 25 -9.02 -5.48 -6.01
CA GLY A 25 -10.40 -5.00 -5.89
C GLY A 25 -10.71 -4.29 -4.58
N MET A 26 -9.72 -4.07 -3.71
CA MET A 26 -9.94 -3.54 -2.36
C MET A 26 -9.96 -2.02 -2.37
N HIS A 27 -11.16 -1.44 -2.33
CA HIS A 27 -11.32 0.01 -2.33
C HIS A 27 -10.92 0.64 -0.98
N PRO A 28 -10.17 1.76 -0.95
CA PRO A 28 -9.77 2.42 0.30
C PRO A 28 -10.94 2.78 1.21
N ARG A 29 -12.09 3.19 0.64
CA ARG A 29 -13.32 3.47 1.39
C ARG A 29 -13.81 2.28 2.20
N VAL A 30 -13.89 1.10 1.59
CA VAL A 30 -14.34 -0.13 2.27
C VAL A 30 -13.38 -0.51 3.40
N LEU A 31 -12.07 -0.40 3.13
CA LEU A 31 -11.03 -0.66 4.11
C LEU A 31 -11.07 0.28 5.32
N GLN A 32 -11.36 1.57 5.08
CA GLN A 32 -11.49 2.55 6.15
C GLN A 32 -12.77 2.35 6.97
N GLU A 33 -13.92 2.20 6.31
CA GLU A 33 -15.22 2.05 6.97
C GLU A 33 -15.32 0.74 7.75
N LEU A 34 -14.64 -0.32 7.29
CA LEU A 34 -14.59 -1.64 7.94
C LEU A 34 -13.30 -1.90 8.72
N ALA A 35 -12.55 -0.84 9.08
CA ALA A 35 -11.25 -0.97 9.73
C ALA A 35 -11.30 -1.82 11.02
N GLU A 36 -12.35 -1.68 11.85
CA GLU A 36 -12.52 -2.45 13.09
C GLU A 36 -12.59 -3.97 12.84
N VAL A 37 -13.11 -4.40 11.68
CA VAL A 37 -13.28 -5.82 11.36
C VAL A 37 -12.08 -6.36 10.58
N ILE A 38 -11.54 -5.57 9.64
CA ILE A 38 -10.50 -6.00 8.71
C ILE A 38 -9.09 -5.84 9.29
N ALA A 39 -8.89 -5.02 10.32
CA ALA A 39 -7.58 -4.82 10.94
C ALA A 39 -6.96 -6.13 11.45
N LYS A 40 -7.75 -7.00 12.09
CA LYS A 40 -7.27 -8.29 12.59
C LYS A 40 -6.75 -9.22 11.48
N PRO A 41 -7.53 -9.56 10.44
CA PRO A 41 -7.02 -10.43 9.39
C PRO A 41 -5.83 -9.81 8.65
N LEU A 42 -5.82 -8.48 8.41
CA LEU A 42 -4.69 -7.83 7.77
C LEU A 42 -3.42 -7.85 8.63
N SER A 43 -3.51 -7.67 9.95
CA SER A 43 -2.33 -7.73 10.82
C SER A 43 -1.68 -9.12 10.81
N ILE A 44 -2.49 -10.19 10.76
CA ILE A 44 -2.00 -11.56 10.60
C ILE A 44 -1.27 -11.74 9.25
N ILE A 45 -1.82 -11.19 8.16
CA ILE A 45 -1.18 -11.24 6.83
C ILE A 45 0.13 -10.44 6.84
N PHE A 46 0.14 -9.24 7.41
CA PHE A 46 1.33 -8.40 7.51
C PHE A 46 2.43 -9.06 8.34
N GLU A 47 2.08 -9.66 9.48
CA GLU A 47 3.02 -10.38 10.32
C GLU A 47 3.63 -11.58 9.58
N ARG A 48 2.79 -12.41 8.95
CA ARG A 48 3.26 -13.53 8.14
C ARG A 48 4.20 -13.05 7.03
N SER A 49 3.79 -12.01 6.31
CA SER A 49 4.57 -11.46 5.21
C SER A 49 5.92 -10.91 5.67
N TRP A 50 5.95 -10.26 6.83
CA TRP A 50 7.20 -9.79 7.44
C TRP A 50 8.14 -10.94 7.82
N ARG A 51 7.60 -12.03 8.39
CA ARG A 51 8.39 -13.18 8.85
C ARG A 51 8.91 -14.04 7.71
N THR A 52 8.13 -14.25 6.66
CA THR A 52 8.49 -15.13 5.54
C THR A 52 9.17 -14.41 4.39
N GLY A 53 9.00 -13.08 4.29
CA GLY A 53 9.43 -12.31 3.11
C GLY A 53 8.52 -12.53 1.89
N GLU A 54 7.37 -13.18 2.06
CA GLU A 54 6.40 -13.45 1.01
C GLU A 54 5.16 -12.57 1.18
N VAL A 55 4.60 -12.07 0.08
CA VAL A 55 3.35 -11.28 0.09
C VAL A 55 2.30 -11.95 -0.78
N PRO A 56 1.00 -11.67 -0.57
CA PRO A 56 -0.06 -12.10 -1.48
C PRO A 56 0.28 -11.78 -2.94
N GLU A 57 -0.08 -12.67 -3.86
CA GLU A 57 0.24 -12.52 -5.28
C GLU A 57 -0.26 -11.20 -5.87
N ASP A 58 -1.46 -10.76 -5.48
CA ASP A 58 -2.05 -9.54 -6.01
C ASP A 58 -1.32 -8.27 -5.55
N TRP A 59 -0.55 -8.34 -4.46
CA TRP A 59 0.29 -7.23 -4.01
C TRP A 59 1.56 -7.09 -4.85
N LYS A 60 1.94 -8.14 -5.61
CA LYS A 60 3.06 -8.12 -6.57
C LYS A 60 2.63 -7.59 -7.95
N LYS A 61 1.33 -7.35 -8.15
CA LYS A 61 0.75 -6.90 -9.42
C LYS A 61 0.35 -5.42 -9.33
N ALA A 62 0.18 -4.79 -10.48
CA ALA A 62 -0.35 -3.43 -10.58
C ALA A 62 -1.22 -3.26 -11.81
N ASN A 63 -2.28 -2.45 -11.70
CA ASN A 63 -2.99 -1.93 -12.87
C ASN A 63 -2.24 -0.71 -13.38
N VAL A 64 -1.74 -0.76 -14.61
CA VAL A 64 -0.97 0.34 -15.21
C VAL A 64 -1.90 1.20 -16.06
N THR A 65 -2.11 2.45 -15.62
CA THR A 65 -2.96 3.42 -16.32
C THR A 65 -2.11 4.53 -16.91
N PRO A 66 -2.25 4.84 -18.22
CA PRO A 66 -1.56 5.99 -18.81
C PRO A 66 -2.22 7.30 -18.34
N VAL A 67 -1.41 8.21 -17.79
CA VAL A 67 -1.82 9.56 -17.40
C VAL A 67 -1.16 10.56 -18.33
N PHE A 68 -1.98 11.36 -19.01
CA PHE A 68 -1.52 12.39 -19.94
C PHE A 68 -0.62 13.41 -19.23
N LYS A 69 0.51 13.77 -19.85
CA LYS A 69 1.43 14.80 -19.36
C LYS A 69 1.21 16.12 -20.09
N THR A 70 1.49 16.16 -21.40
CA THR A 70 1.52 17.37 -22.23
C THR A 70 1.54 17.03 -23.72
N GLY A 71 1.43 18.00 -24.62
CA GLY A 71 1.55 17.78 -26.06
C GLY A 71 0.29 17.22 -26.72
N LYS A 72 0.46 16.39 -27.75
CA LYS A 72 -0.63 15.78 -28.52
C LYS A 72 -1.13 14.52 -27.83
N LYS A 73 -2.46 14.38 -27.66
CA LYS A 73 -3.07 13.22 -26.97
C LYS A 73 -3.00 11.93 -27.80
N GLU A 74 -2.76 12.06 -29.09
CA GLU A 74 -2.65 10.94 -30.03
C GLU A 74 -1.27 10.28 -29.96
N ASP A 75 -0.28 10.97 -29.40
CA ASP A 75 1.09 10.48 -29.25
C ASP A 75 1.25 9.74 -27.90
N PRO A 76 1.49 8.42 -27.88
CA PRO A 76 1.66 7.66 -26.65
C PRO A 76 2.84 8.14 -25.78
N GLY A 77 3.87 8.75 -26.38
CA GLY A 77 5.03 9.29 -25.65
C GLY A 77 4.69 10.43 -24.70
N ASN A 78 3.52 11.06 -24.89
CA ASN A 78 3.02 12.16 -24.09
C ASN A 78 2.28 11.73 -22.81
N TYR A 79 2.31 10.43 -22.48
CA TYR A 79 1.73 9.87 -21.27
C TYR A 79 2.83 9.37 -20.31
N ARG A 80 2.54 9.30 -19.01
CA ARG A 80 3.29 8.46 -18.06
C ARG A 80 2.45 7.26 -17.66
N PRO A 81 3.05 6.07 -17.51
CA PRO A 81 2.41 5.01 -16.77
C PRO A 81 2.30 5.39 -15.29
N VAL A 82 1.16 5.11 -14.68
CA VAL A 82 0.96 5.13 -13.23
C VAL A 82 0.50 3.75 -12.79
N SER A 83 1.22 3.17 -11.83
CA SER A 83 0.91 1.86 -11.25
C SER A 83 -0.05 2.00 -10.08
N LEU A 84 -1.25 1.44 -10.23
CA LEU A 84 -2.19 1.28 -9.13
C LEU A 84 -1.92 -0.09 -8.48
N THR A 85 -1.27 -0.08 -7.32
CA THR A 85 -0.99 -1.28 -6.51
C THR A 85 -2.02 -1.44 -5.39
N SER A 86 -2.05 -2.63 -4.78
CA SER A 86 -2.91 -3.01 -3.65
C SER A 86 -2.88 -1.97 -2.52
N VAL A 87 -4.05 -1.62 -1.99
CA VAL A 87 -4.16 -0.66 -0.87
C VAL A 87 -3.62 -1.26 0.44
N PRO A 88 -3.99 -2.49 0.84
CA PRO A 88 -3.34 -3.16 1.97
C PRO A 88 -1.83 -3.34 1.78
N GLY A 89 -1.37 -3.64 0.55
CA GLY A 89 0.07 -3.71 0.24
C GLY A 89 0.79 -2.38 0.54
N LYS A 90 0.24 -1.25 0.10
CA LYS A 90 0.77 0.09 0.43
C LYS A 90 0.78 0.39 1.92
N VAL A 91 -0.19 -0.12 2.69
CA VAL A 91 -0.18 0.02 4.15
C VAL A 91 1.02 -0.72 4.74
N MET A 92 1.31 -1.95 4.29
CA MET A 92 2.49 -2.68 4.72
C MET A 92 3.80 -2.00 4.29
N GLU A 93 3.86 -1.44 3.08
CA GLU A 93 5.03 -0.66 2.62
C GLU A 93 5.34 0.51 3.56
N ARG A 94 4.31 1.21 4.08
CA ARG A 94 4.50 2.28 5.07
C ARG A 94 5.05 1.77 6.40
N LEU A 95 4.63 0.58 6.84
CA LEU A 95 5.22 -0.05 8.02
C LEU A 95 6.72 -0.32 7.81
N ILE A 96 7.07 -0.92 6.66
CA ILE A 96 8.46 -1.23 6.30
C ILE A 96 9.28 0.07 6.27
N LEU A 97 8.76 1.11 5.60
CA LEU A 97 9.41 2.42 5.53
C LEU A 97 9.65 2.99 6.93
N ALA A 98 8.66 3.00 7.82
CA ALA A 98 8.81 3.53 9.17
C ALA A 98 9.91 2.80 9.97
N VAL A 99 9.99 1.47 9.83
CA VAL A 99 10.99 0.65 10.53
C VAL A 99 12.38 0.89 9.97
N VAL A 100 12.52 0.92 8.65
CA VAL A 100 13.81 1.13 7.97
C VAL A 100 14.31 2.55 8.21
N SER A 101 13.47 3.56 8.08
CA SER A 101 13.85 4.96 8.34
C SER A 101 14.38 5.15 9.76
N ARG A 102 13.65 4.65 10.77
CA ARG A 102 14.10 4.70 12.17
C ARG A 102 15.47 4.03 12.34
N HIS A 103 15.67 2.87 11.72
CA HIS A 103 16.94 2.16 11.80
C HIS A 103 18.11 2.95 11.19
N VAL A 104 17.89 3.62 10.06
CA VAL A 104 18.88 4.44 9.38
C VAL A 104 19.26 5.66 10.22
N GLU A 105 18.27 6.32 10.82
CA GLU A 105 18.44 7.48 11.71
C GLU A 105 19.21 7.08 12.99
N ASP A 106 18.80 6.01 13.66
CA ASP A 106 19.43 5.53 14.90
C ASP A 106 20.91 5.16 14.69
N LYS A 107 21.22 4.58 13.53
CA LYS A 107 22.59 4.15 13.20
C LYS A 107 23.43 5.24 12.54
N LYS A 108 22.90 6.46 12.33
CA LYS A 108 23.60 7.56 11.62
C LYS A 108 24.25 7.10 10.32
N VAL A 109 23.54 6.27 9.56
CA VAL A 109 24.05 5.76 8.27
C VAL A 109 23.97 6.87 7.19
N LEU A 110 23.34 8.01 7.53
CA LEU A 110 23.32 9.26 6.80
C LEU A 110 23.62 10.43 7.76
#